data_AF-A0AAD7REF9-F1
#
_entry.id   AF-A0AAD7REF9-F1
#
_cell.length_a   1.000
_cell.length_b   1.000
_cell.length_c   1.000
_cell.angle_alpha   90.00
_cell.angle_beta   90.00
_cell.angle_gamma   90.00
#
_symmetry.space_group_name_H-M   'P 1'
#
loop_
_entity.id
_entity.type
_entity.pdbx_description
1 polymer ?
#
loop_
_entity_poly.entity_id
_entity_poly.type
_entity_poly.pdbx_seq_one_letter_code
_entity_poly.pdbx_strand_id
1 'polypeptide(L)'
;MSPPKINLAAEELEDIKRSLDFLTEEISDVKLQQKTILELVEEVKALRIQNAEKDRRLDYMENRVADLEQYSRMNDIIVTGLHIKPRSRR
;
A
#
# COMPACT_ATOMS: atom_id res chain seq x y z
N MET A 1 -37.88 59.95 -19.35
CA MET A 1 -37.67 58.50 -19.56
C MET A 1 -37.04 57.94 -18.30
N SER A 2 -37.68 56.98 -17.64
CA SER A 2 -37.10 56.31 -16.48
C SER A 2 -36.06 55.29 -16.98
N PRO A 3 -34.87 55.18 -16.35
CA PRO A 3 -33.84 54.24 -16.78
C PRO A 3 -34.32 52.79 -16.54
N PRO A 4 -33.87 51.83 -17.37
CA PRO A 4 -34.30 50.45 -17.24
C PRO A 4 -33.76 49.88 -15.92
N LYS A 5 -34.66 49.33 -15.10
CA LYS A 5 -34.26 48.52 -13.93
C LYS A 5 -33.63 47.24 -14.47
N ILE A 6 -32.31 47.23 -14.59
CA ILE A 6 -31.54 46.00 -14.78
C ILE A 6 -31.97 45.06 -13.67
N ASN A 7 -32.38 43.85 -14.04
CA ASN A 7 -33.06 42.91 -13.14
C ASN A 7 -32.01 42.22 -12.25
N LEU A 8 -31.40 42.97 -11.33
CA LEU A 8 -30.28 42.56 -10.46
C LEU A 8 -30.52 41.21 -9.75
N ALA A 9 -31.75 40.95 -9.34
CA ALA A 9 -32.13 39.69 -8.70
C ALA A 9 -32.02 38.46 -9.64
N ALA A 10 -32.14 38.65 -10.95
CA ALA A 10 -31.97 37.59 -11.93
C ALA A 10 -30.49 37.26 -12.18
N GLU A 11 -29.62 38.29 -12.15
CA GLU A 11 -28.18 38.14 -12.28
C GLU A 11 -27.58 37.43 -11.06
N GLU A 12 -27.97 37.84 -9.84
CA GLU A 12 -27.58 37.16 -8.60
C GLU A 12 -28.02 35.69 -8.58
N LEU A 13 -29.24 35.40 -9.07
CA LEU A 13 -29.74 34.04 -9.17
C LEU A 13 -28.94 33.20 -10.17
N GLU A 14 -28.50 33.80 -11.28
CA GLU A 14 -27.69 33.13 -12.29
C GLU A 14 -26.29 32.81 -11.76
N ASP A 15 -25.67 33.73 -11.01
CA ASP A 15 -24.36 33.52 -10.38
C ASP A 15 -24.41 32.44 -9.29
N ILE A 16 -25.48 32.41 -8.49
CA ILE A 16 -25.71 31.34 -7.51
C ILE A 16 -25.82 30.00 -8.24
N LYS A 17 -26.58 29.94 -9.34
CA LYS A 17 -26.74 28.72 -10.13
C LYS A 17 -25.40 28.21 -10.67
N ARG A 18 -24.59 29.09 -11.26
CA ARG A 18 -23.25 28.73 -11.76
C ARG A 18 -22.35 28.20 -10.66
N SER A 19 -22.38 28.84 -9.49
CA SER A 19 -21.60 28.40 -8.32
C SER A 19 -22.04 27.02 -7.83
N LEU A 20 -23.35 26.74 -7.83
CA LEU A 20 -23.89 25.44 -7.44
C LEU A 20 -23.54 24.35 -8.46
N ASP A 21 -23.62 24.65 -9.76
CA ASP A 21 -23.25 23.72 -10.82
C ASP A 21 -21.77 23.32 -10.70
N PHE A 22 -20.88 24.32 -10.50
CA PHE A 22 -19.46 24.10 -10.26
C PHE A 22 -19.19 23.25 -9.01
N LEU A 23 -19.79 23.60 -7.87
CA LEU A 23 -19.63 22.84 -6.63
C LEU A 23 -20.12 21.39 -6.78
N THR A 24 -21.17 21.17 -7.56
CA THR A 24 -21.71 19.83 -7.83
C THR A 24 -20.73 18.98 -8.64
N GLU A 25 -20.08 19.58 -9.63
CA GLU A 25 -19.02 18.93 -10.41
C GLU A 25 -17.82 18.58 -9.53
N GLU A 26 -17.30 19.54 -8.77
CA GLU A 26 -16.17 19.33 -7.84
C GLU A 26 -16.45 18.22 -6.81
N ILE A 27 -17.67 18.20 -6.24
CA ILE A 27 -18.08 17.14 -5.31
C ILE A 27 -18.09 15.76 -6.00
N SER A 28 -18.52 15.71 -7.26
CA SER A 28 -18.55 14.47 -8.04
C SER A 28 -17.13 13.95 -8.30
N ASP A 29 -16.20 14.84 -8.62
CA ASP A 29 -14.80 14.51 -8.83
C ASP A 29 -14.11 14.06 -7.55
N VAL A 30 -14.34 14.77 -6.43
CA VAL A 30 -13.83 14.36 -5.12
C VAL A 30 -14.36 12.97 -4.74
N LYS A 31 -15.64 12.68 -5.00
CA LYS A 31 -16.22 11.35 -4.73
C LYS A 31 -15.53 10.26 -5.55
N LEU A 32 -15.21 10.53 -6.81
CA LEU A 32 -14.49 9.58 -7.66
C LEU A 32 -13.07 9.32 -7.12
N GLN A 33 -12.35 10.38 -6.77
CA GLN A 33 -11.01 10.27 -6.16
C GLN A 33 -11.05 9.49 -4.83
N GLN A 34 -12.04 9.74 -3.98
CA GLN A 34 -12.22 9.01 -2.72
C GLN A 34 -12.46 7.51 -2.95
N LYS A 35 -13.21 7.14 -3.98
CA LYS A 35 -13.41 5.73 -4.35
C LYS A 35 -12.08 5.07 -4.73
N THR A 36 -11.29 5.72 -5.58
CA THR A 36 -9.96 5.20 -5.97
C THR A 36 -9.03 5.07 -4.77
N ILE A 37 -9.04 6.04 -3.86
CA ILE A 37 -8.24 5.96 -2.62
C ILE A 37 -8.66 4.76 -1.77
N LEU A 38 -9.96 4.48 -1.65
CA LEU A 38 -10.46 3.33 -0.89
C LEU A 38 -9.96 2.01 -1.49
N GLU A 39 -10.05 1.86 -2.81
CA GLU A 39 -9.56 0.68 -3.54
C GLU A 39 -8.06 0.47 -3.31
N LEU A 40 -7.25 1.54 -3.41
CA LEU A 40 -5.81 1.48 -3.14
C LEU A 40 -5.50 1.09 -1.69
N VAL A 41 -6.27 1.60 -0.72
CA VAL A 41 -6.10 1.24 0.70
C VAL A 41 -6.39 -0.25 0.94
N GLU A 42 -7.38 -0.81 0.26
CA GLU A 42 -7.68 -2.24 0.33
C GLU A 42 -6.54 -3.08 -0.27
N GLU A 43 -6.01 -2.69 -1.43
CA GLU A 43 -4.87 -3.36 -2.05
C GLU A 43 -3.62 -3.33 -1.15
N VAL A 44 -3.30 -2.17 -0.56
CA VAL A 44 -2.17 -2.04 0.36
C VAL A 44 -2.33 -2.95 1.59
N LYS A 45 -3.55 -3.08 2.12
CA LYS A 45 -3.82 -4.03 3.23
C LYS A 45 -3.57 -5.47 2.80
N ALA A 46 -4.04 -5.87 1.63
CA ALA A 46 -3.82 -7.22 1.11
C ALA A 46 -2.32 -7.51 0.90
N LEU A 47 -1.58 -6.56 0.31
CA LEU A 47 -0.14 -6.68 0.11
C LEU A 47 0.63 -6.82 1.43
N ARG A 48 0.25 -6.07 2.47
CA ARG A 48 0.87 -6.19 3.81
C ARG A 48 0.70 -7.59 4.40
N ILE A 49 -0.47 -8.19 4.25
CA ILE A 49 -0.73 -9.56 4.70
C ILE A 49 0.15 -10.56 3.93
N GLN A 50 0.21 -10.42 2.59
CA GLN A 50 1.05 -11.28 1.76
C GLN A 50 2.53 -11.17 2.08
N ASN A 51 3.03 -9.95 2.36
CA ASN A 51 4.42 -9.75 2.74
C ASN A 51 4.73 -10.43 4.08
N ALA A 52 3.87 -10.26 5.10
CA ALA A 52 4.06 -10.92 6.39
C ALA A 52 4.13 -12.45 6.26
N GLU A 53 3.34 -13.04 5.37
CA GLU A 53 3.40 -14.49 5.11
C GLU A 53 4.67 -14.91 4.35
N LYS A 54 5.11 -14.11 3.38
CA LYS A 54 6.38 -14.36 2.68
C LYS A 54 7.57 -14.26 3.62
N ASP A 55 7.59 -13.27 4.52
CA ASP A 55 8.66 -13.08 5.49
C ASP A 55 8.78 -14.30 6.43
N ARG A 56 7.65 -14.79 6.97
CA ARG A 56 7.64 -16.04 7.77
C ARG A 56 8.18 -17.23 6.99
N ARG A 57 7.81 -17.33 5.71
CA ARG A 57 8.28 -18.43 4.85
C ARG A 57 9.79 -18.31 4.58
N LEU A 58 10.30 -17.10 4.40
CA LEU A 58 11.73 -16.85 4.25
C LEU A 58 12.47 -17.27 5.52
N ASP A 59 12.05 -16.81 6.69
CA ASP A 59 12.66 -17.19 7.97
C ASP A 59 12.70 -18.72 8.15
N TYR A 60 11.60 -19.40 7.83
CA TYR A 60 11.54 -20.85 7.88
C TYR A 60 12.55 -21.52 6.93
N MET A 61 12.64 -21.04 5.69
CA MET A 61 13.57 -21.60 4.71
C MET A 61 15.04 -21.31 5.07
N GLU A 62 15.35 -20.12 5.57
CA GLU A 62 16.69 -19.77 6.04
C GLU A 62 17.16 -20.66 7.18
N ASN A 63 16.29 -20.92 8.17
CA ASN A 63 16.60 -21.84 9.25
C ASN A 63 16.87 -23.26 8.74
N ARG A 64 16.05 -23.75 7.79
CA ARG A 64 16.27 -25.07 7.19
C ARG A 64 17.57 -25.17 6.41
N VAL A 65 17.96 -24.12 5.70
CA VAL A 65 19.26 -24.07 5.02
C VAL A 65 20.38 -24.14 6.05
N ALA A 66 20.29 -23.37 7.14
CA ALA A 66 21.30 -23.39 8.19
C ALA A 66 21.45 -24.78 8.84
N ASP A 67 20.34 -25.49 9.07
CA ASP A 67 20.35 -26.86 9.59
C ASP A 67 21.01 -27.84 8.61
N LEU A 68 20.64 -27.76 7.32
CA LEU A 68 21.23 -28.61 6.27
C LEU A 68 22.73 -28.37 6.12
N GLU A 69 23.17 -27.12 6.17
CA GLU A 69 24.59 -26.79 6.16
C GLU A 69 25.32 -27.38 7.39
N GLN A 70 24.67 -27.36 8.56
CA GLN A 70 25.25 -27.98 9.75
C GLN A 70 25.36 -29.50 9.60
N TYR A 71 24.32 -30.16 9.08
CA TYR A 71 24.37 -31.60 8.80
C TYR A 71 25.46 -31.93 7.77
N SER A 72 25.60 -31.14 6.71
CA SER A 72 26.66 -31.32 5.72
C SER A 72 28.05 -31.24 6.35
N ARG A 73 28.30 -30.23 7.19
CA ARG A 73 29.59 -30.10 7.89
C ARG A 73 29.87 -31.27 8.83
N MET A 74 28.84 -31.76 9.53
CA MET A 74 28.98 -32.92 10.41
C MET A 74 29.29 -34.19 9.61
N ASN A 75 28.62 -34.37 8.47
CA ASN A 75 28.91 -35.47 7.55
C ASN A 75 30.33 -35.38 6.99
N ASP A 76 30.81 -34.19 6.61
CA ASP A 76 32.19 -34.01 6.16
C ASP A 76 33.20 -34.43 7.22
N ILE A 77 32.97 -34.12 8.51
CA ILE A 77 33.83 -34.57 9.61
C ILE A 77 33.83 -36.10 9.73
N ILE A 78 32.65 -36.74 9.65
CA ILE A 78 32.52 -38.20 9.75
C ILE A 78 33.24 -38.89 8.58
N VAL A 79 33.07 -38.37 7.37
CA VAL A 79 33.63 -38.96 6.14
C VAL A 79 35.14 -38.70 6.01
N THR A 80 35.61 -37.50 6.35
CA THR A 80 37.01 -37.09 6.15
C THR A 80 37.90 -37.24 7.39
N GLY A 81 37.31 -37.40 8.59
CA GLY A 81 38.03 -37.50 9.86
C GLY A 81 38.69 -36.19 10.33
N LEU A 82 38.45 -35.06 9.66
CA LEU A 82 39.08 -33.77 9.96
C LEU A 82 38.32 -32.98 11.05
N HIS A 83 39.04 -32.41 12.01
CA HIS A 83 38.46 -31.63 13.13
C HIS A 83 38.20 -30.18 12.69
N ILE A 84 36.94 -29.78 12.54
CA ILE A 84 36.57 -28.39 12.18
C ILE A 84 36.00 -27.66 13.39
N LYS A 85 36.51 -26.46 13.68
CA LYS A 85 36.09 -25.63 14.83
C LYS A 85 34.70 -25.02 14.56
N PRO A 86 33.66 -25.31 15.37
CA PRO A 86 32.35 -24.69 15.18
C PRO A 86 32.42 -23.18 15.41
N ARG A 87 31.74 -22.36 14.59
CA ARG A 87 31.57 -20.94 14.89
C ARG A 87 30.55 -20.79 16.02
N SER A 88 30.98 -20.25 17.16
CA SER A 88 30.07 -19.75 18.18
C SER A 88 29.30 -18.54 17.61
N ARG A 89 27.97 -18.60 17.60
CA ARG A 89 27.13 -17.44 17.28
C ARG A 89 27.32 -16.37 18.35
N ARG A 90 27.55 -15.11 17.92
CA ARG A 90 27.32 -13.90 18.72
C ARG A 90 25.88 -13.45 18.48
#